data_AF-A0A4Y4XA12-F1
#
_entry.id   AF-A0A4Y4XA12-F1
#
_cell.length_a   1.000
_cell.length_b   1.000
_cell.length_c   1.000
_cell.angle_alpha   90.00
_cell.angle_beta   90.00
_cell.angle_gamma   90.00
#
_symmetry.space_group_name_H-M   'P 1'
#
loop_
_entity.id
_entity.type
_entity.pdbx_description
1 polymer ?
#
loop_
_entity_poly.entity_id
_entity_poly.type
_entity_poly.pdbx_seq_one_letter_code
_entity_poly.pdbx_strand_id
1 'polypeptide(L)'
;MIPGLIARMHAAKLKNEKNFAMWGDGTARREYLNAKDLARFIALAYDNIASMPSVMNVGSGVDYSIEEYYEKVAQVLDYKGVFVKDLSKP
;
A
#
# COMPACT_ATOMS: atom_id res chain seq x y z
N MET A 1 -5.13 1.45 3.21
CA MET A 1 -4.75 0.03 3.06
C MET A 1 -3.38 -0.27 3.68
N ILE A 2 -2.27 0.22 3.10
CA ILE A 2 -0.90 -0.18 3.49
C ILE A 2 -0.62 -0.06 5.00
N PRO A 3 -0.91 1.07 5.69
CA PRO A 3 -0.65 1.16 7.13
C PRO A 3 -1.45 0.13 7.95
N GLY A 4 -2.72 -0.08 7.60
CA GLY A 4 -3.58 -1.06 8.26
C GLY A 4 -3.13 -2.51 8.00
N LEU A 5 -2.66 -2.81 6.80
CA LEU A 5 -2.08 -4.10 6.44
C LEU A 5 -0.80 -4.38 7.26
N ILE A 6 0.11 -3.42 7.32
CA ILE A 6 1.34 -3.52 8.13
C ILE A 6 0.99 -3.79 9.60
N ALA A 7 0.08 -3.01 10.18
CA ALA A 7 -0.30 -3.16 11.59
C ALA A 7 -0.93 -4.53 11.88
N ARG A 8 -1.87 -4.97 11.04
CA ARG A 8 -2.52 -6.28 11.18
C ARG A 8 -1.52 -7.43 11.03
N MET A 9 -0.65 -7.37 10.04
CA MET A 9 0.30 -8.45 9.77
C MET A 9 1.41 -8.49 10.82
N HIS A 10 1.85 -7.35 11.34
CA HIS A 10 2.74 -7.27 12.48
C HIS A 10 2.11 -7.93 13.72
N ALA A 11 0.84 -7.66 14.01
CA ALA A 11 0.13 -8.31 15.10
C ALA A 11 0.00 -9.83 14.90
N ALA A 12 -0.29 -10.28 13.68
CA ALA A 12 -0.36 -11.70 13.32
C ALA A 12 1.01 -12.40 13.50
N LYS A 13 2.10 -11.73 13.10
CA LYS A 13 3.47 -12.20 13.33
C LYS A 13 3.76 -12.40 14.82
N LEU A 14 3.47 -11.40 15.65
CA LEU A 14 3.70 -11.48 17.10
C LEU A 14 2.93 -12.63 17.77
N LYS A 15 1.77 -12.98 17.21
CA LYS A 15 0.93 -14.09 17.67
C LYS A 15 1.28 -15.44 17.04
N ASN A 16 2.27 -15.50 16.15
CA ASN A 16 2.60 -16.69 15.35
C ASN A 16 1.39 -17.28 14.60
N GLU A 17 0.49 -16.41 14.13
CA GLU A 17 -0.68 -16.85 13.36
C GLU A 17 -0.21 -17.48 12.03
N LYS A 18 -0.66 -18.71 11.76
CA LYS A 18 -0.30 -19.45 10.53
C LYS A 18 -1.08 -19.00 9.31
N ASN A 19 -2.23 -18.34 9.51
CA ASN A 19 -3.12 -17.88 8.46
C ASN A 19 -3.37 -16.39 8.63
N PHE A 20 -3.34 -15.65 7.52
CA PHE A 20 -3.67 -14.23 7.49
C PHE A 20 -4.79 -13.96 6.50
N ALA A 21 -5.88 -13.35 6.97
CA ALA A 21 -7.02 -13.03 6.12
C ALA A 21 -6.68 -11.89 5.15
N MET A 22 -6.60 -12.21 3.86
CA MET A 22 -6.54 -11.25 2.76
C MET A 22 -7.96 -10.89 2.34
N TRP A 23 -8.32 -9.62 2.48
CA TRP A 23 -9.66 -9.17 2.09
C TRP A 23 -9.72 -9.00 0.58
N GLY A 24 -10.78 -9.52 -0.03
CA GLY A 24 -10.97 -9.56 -1.47
C GLY A 24 -10.21 -10.70 -2.17
N ASP A 25 -10.30 -10.70 -3.50
CA ASP A 25 -9.66 -11.71 -4.36
C ASP A 25 -8.19 -11.40 -4.66
N GLY A 26 -7.70 -10.23 -4.27
CA GLY A 26 -6.32 -9.75 -4.49
C GLY A 26 -6.09 -9.06 -5.84
N THR A 27 -7.05 -9.11 -6.77
CA THR A 27 -6.85 -8.70 -8.17
C THR A 27 -6.91 -7.19 -8.40
N ALA A 28 -7.60 -6.47 -7.51
CA ALA A 28 -7.72 -5.01 -7.60
C ALA A 28 -6.33 -4.35 -7.64
N ARG A 29 -6.13 -3.40 -8.54
CA ARG A 29 -4.85 -2.69 -8.66
C ARG A 29 -4.94 -1.31 -8.03
N ARG A 30 -3.89 -0.91 -7.33
CA ARG A 30 -3.77 0.41 -6.69
C ARG A 30 -2.38 0.96 -6.87
N GLU A 31 -2.32 2.25 -7.06
CA GLU A 31 -1.11 3.05 -6.98
C GLU A 31 -1.02 3.69 -5.60
N TYR A 32 0.17 3.70 -5.00
CA TYR A 32 0.45 4.44 -3.78
C TYR A 32 1.64 5.36 -3.98
N LEU A 33 1.49 6.61 -3.56
CA LEU A 33 2.55 7.60 -3.51
C LEU A 33 3.17 7.65 -2.12
N ASN A 34 4.49 7.66 -2.04
CA ASN A 34 5.19 7.86 -0.77
C ASN A 34 5.00 9.30 -0.28
N ALA A 35 4.71 9.48 1.00
CA ALA A 35 4.50 10.82 1.59
C ALA A 35 5.74 11.73 1.45
N LYS A 36 6.95 11.17 1.51
CA LYS A 36 8.20 11.94 1.31
C LYS A 36 8.37 12.38 -0.13
N ASP A 37 7.98 11.53 -1.08
CA ASP A 37 8.03 11.86 -2.51
C ASP A 37 7.01 12.96 -2.86
N LEU A 38 5.81 12.91 -2.26
CA LEU A 38 4.84 14.00 -2.36
C LEU A 38 5.38 15.31 -1.76
N ALA A 39 5.97 15.25 -0.57
CA ALA A 39 6.57 16.43 0.07
C ALA A 39 7.69 17.03 -0.79
N ARG A 40 8.53 16.17 -1.40
CA ARG A 40 9.57 16.59 -2.35
C ARG A 40 8.97 17.24 -3.59
N PHE A 41 7.91 16.67 -4.16
CA PHE A 41 7.20 17.26 -5.29
C PHE A 41 6.68 18.66 -4.94
N ILE A 42 6.02 18.83 -3.78
CA ILE A 42 5.51 20.12 -3.33
C ILE A 42 6.64 21.14 -3.21
N ALA A 43 7.77 20.75 -2.62
CA ALA A 43 8.94 21.63 -2.48
C ALA A 43 9.51 22.06 -3.85
N LEU A 44 9.58 21.14 -4.82
CA LEU A 44 10.04 21.45 -6.18
C LEU A 44 9.05 22.31 -6.97
N ALA A 45 7.75 22.13 -6.72
CA ALA A 45 6.69 22.86 -7.40
C ALA A 45 6.50 24.28 -6.87
N TYR A 46 7.00 24.58 -5.66
CA TYR A 46 6.71 25.82 -4.92
C TYR A 46 6.87 27.09 -5.75
N ASP A 47 8.03 27.24 -6.41
CA ASP A 47 8.35 28.46 -7.18
C ASP A 47 7.48 28.64 -8.43
N ASN A 48 6.90 27.55 -8.95
CA ASN A 48 6.14 27.55 -10.20
C ASN A 48 4.65 27.21 -10.00
N ILE A 49 4.19 27.08 -8.76
CA ILE A 49 2.85 26.54 -8.45
C ILE A 49 1.72 27.35 -9.10
N ALA A 50 1.91 28.66 -9.28
CA ALA A 50 0.94 29.54 -9.94
C ALA A 50 0.81 29.30 -11.45
N SER A 51 1.83 28.70 -12.09
CA SER A 51 1.82 28.34 -13.51
C SER A 51 1.28 26.92 -13.76
N MET A 52 1.09 26.15 -12.69
CA MET A 52 0.62 24.78 -12.78
C MET A 52 -0.92 24.73 -12.91
N PRO A 53 -1.48 23.65 -13.48
CA PRO A 53 -2.91 23.39 -13.45
C PRO A 53 -3.50 23.50 -12.05
N SER A 54 -4.71 24.06 -11.95
CA SER A 54 -5.44 24.18 -10.68
C SER A 54 -5.76 22.82 -10.03
N VAL A 55 -5.79 21.75 -10.82
CA VAL A 55 -5.95 20.37 -10.38
C VAL A 55 -4.93 19.50 -11.12
N MET A 56 -4.14 18.75 -10.36
CA MET A 56 -3.14 17.81 -10.88
C MET A 56 -3.08 16.57 -10.00
N ASN A 57 -2.97 15.40 -10.63
CA ASN A 57 -2.64 14.16 -9.94
C ASN A 57 -1.12 14.00 -9.85
N VAL A 58 -0.64 13.53 -8.70
CA VAL A 58 0.76 13.14 -8.48
C VAL A 58 0.78 11.66 -8.16
N GLY A 59 1.54 10.91 -8.93
CA GLY A 59 1.68 9.47 -8.80
C GLY A 59 3.09 9.01 -9.18
N SER A 60 3.41 7.78 -8.79
CA SER A 60 4.55 7.00 -9.25
C SER A 60 4.47 6.54 -10.72
N GLY A 61 3.26 6.53 -11.30
CA GLY A 61 2.97 5.95 -12.61
C GLY A 61 2.96 4.42 -12.63
N VAL A 62 3.05 3.76 -11.47
CA VAL A 62 3.12 2.31 -11.33
C VAL A 62 2.09 1.84 -10.32
N ASP A 63 1.26 0.88 -10.72
CA ASP A 63 0.33 0.20 -9.84
C ASP A 63 0.75 -1.24 -9.55
N TYR A 64 0.23 -1.79 -8.47
CA TYR A 64 0.39 -3.19 -8.09
C TYR A 64 -0.97 -3.74 -7.66
N SER A 65 -1.16 -5.05 -7.77
CA SER A 65 -2.32 -5.74 -7.22
C SER A 65 -2.31 -5.69 -5.68
N ILE A 66 -3.47 -5.84 -5.06
CA ILE A 66 -3.56 -5.98 -3.60
C ILE A 66 -2.71 -7.17 -3.13
N GLU A 67 -2.71 -8.28 -3.87
CA GLU A 67 -1.90 -9.47 -3.56
C GLU A 67 -0.40 -9.14 -3.53
N GLU A 68 0.11 -8.41 -4.54
CA GLU A 68 1.51 -7.96 -4.57
C GLU A 68 1.87 -7.07 -3.37
N TYR A 69 0.93 -6.25 -2.88
CA TYR A 69 1.15 -5.48 -1.66
C TYR A 69 1.19 -6.35 -0.39
N TYR A 70 0.35 -7.39 -0.31
CA TYR A 70 0.40 -8.35 0.80
C TYR A 70 1.74 -9.09 0.84
N GLU A 71 2.22 -9.55 -0.30
CA GLU A 71 3.51 -10.22 -0.44
C GLU A 71 4.67 -9.31 -0.02
N LYS A 72 4.70 -8.06 -0.51
CA LYS A 72 5.74 -7.08 -0.14
C LYS A 72 5.75 -6.79 1.35
N VAL A 73 4.57 -6.60 1.97
CA VAL A 73 4.49 -6.36 3.42
C VAL A 73 4.94 -7.59 4.21
N ALA A 74 4.58 -8.80 3.79
CA ALA A 74 5.04 -10.03 4.44
C ALA A 74 6.55 -10.20 4.32
N GLN A 75 7.15 -9.84 3.18
CA GLN A 75 8.60 -9.83 3.01
C GLN A 75 9.27 -8.84 3.96
N VAL A 76 8.78 -7.59 4.03
CA VAL A 76 9.33 -6.54 4.91
C VAL A 76 9.22 -6.92 6.39
N LEU A 77 8.11 -7.55 6.79
CA LEU A 77 7.88 -7.96 8.17
C LEU A 77 8.45 -9.34 8.49
N ASP A 78 9.00 -10.07 7.52
CA ASP A 78 9.39 -11.48 7.67
C ASP A 78 8.24 -12.36 8.24
N TYR A 79 7.02 -12.16 7.71
CA TYR A 79 5.85 -12.97 8.06
C TYR A 79 5.79 -14.22 7.16
N LYS A 80 5.60 -15.40 7.76
CA LYS A 80 5.65 -16.71 7.06
C LYS A 80 4.30 -17.45 7.02
N GLY A 81 3.22 -16.80 7.44
CA GLY A 81 1.89 -17.39 7.37
C GLY A 81 1.34 -17.43 5.94
N VAL A 82 0.27 -18.18 5.75
CA VAL A 82 -0.42 -18.35 4.48
C VAL A 82 -1.54 -17.31 4.35
N PHE A 83 -1.69 -16.71 3.18
CA PHE A 83 -2.81 -15.82 2.90
C PHE A 83 -4.07 -16.61 2.57
N VAL A 84 -5.17 -16.31 3.26
CA VAL A 84 -6.49 -16.89 3.01
C VAL A 84 -7.41 -15.77 2.52
N LYS A 85 -7.94 -15.93 1.30
CA LYS A 85 -8.86 -14.96 0.69
C LYS A 85 -10.20 -14.96 1.45
N ASP A 86 -10.58 -13.80 1.94
CA ASP A 86 -11.87 -13.52 2.57
C ASP A 86 -12.71 -12.69 1.61
N LEU A 87 -13.50 -13.38 0.79
CA LEU A 87 -14.38 -12.78 -0.22
C LEU A 87 -15.62 -12.09 0.38
N SER A 88 -15.84 -12.21 1.69
CA SER A 88 -16.90 -11.46 2.38
C SER A 88 -16.51 -10.00 2.62
N LYS A 89 -15.25 -9.64 2.34
CA LYS A 89 -14.68 -8.31 2.56
C LYS A 89 -14.03 -7.79 1.28
N PRO A 90 -14.04 -6.46 1.05
CA PRO A 90 -13.50 -5.84 -0.15
C PRO A 90 -11.97 -5.80 -0.20
#